data_AF-A0AA45ML93-F1
#
_entry.id   AF-A0AA45ML93-F1
#
_cell.length_a   1.000
_cell.length_b   1.000
_cell.length_c   1.000
_cell.angle_alpha   90.00
_cell.angle_beta   90.00
_cell.angle_gamma   90.00
#
_symmetry.space_group_name_H-M   'P 1'
#
loop_
_entity.id
_entity.type
_entity.pdbx_description
1 polymer ?
#
loop_
_entity_poly.entity_id
_entity_poly.type
_entity_poly.pdbx_seq_one_letter_code
_entity_poly.pdbx_strand_id
1 'polypeptide(L)'
;MRIPALLALALGAAALIPAHAADAWKLAGIDNFYMHTPTPNSFIGLYRSQGMATDGKQWFFSWQYGLERANDNFDSVQRNSSFTLTGGLSPGIPGALLAQGLNHIGDIDYHNGIIYASLDSTAGYTKPHVALFNASDLSYTGKTYELGGTPANPNKDLASWVAVDAKRGFGYGKEWQDGNTINVYNLSDWSFSHTLTLSAPLGRIQGAKVVGDWLYMASDNDTQSIYRSNLLTGAVEEVLHLPKPLGDFEMEGLALREGANGALDMYIEQVVDPDRSGQSLTNPNLHLALYHYQLAPVPEPATYAMLLAGAGLLAMRRRRVA
;
A
#
# COMPACT_ATOMS: atom_id res chain seq x y z
N MET A 1 36.54 -51.66 35.37
CA MET A 1 35.16 -51.76 34.84
C MET A 1 34.32 -50.64 35.44
N ARG A 2 34.17 -49.52 34.74
CA ARG A 2 33.30 -48.39 35.14
C ARG A 2 32.72 -47.78 33.87
N ILE A 3 31.39 -47.76 33.79
CA ILE A 3 30.59 -47.21 32.69
C ILE A 3 30.58 -45.68 32.84
N PRO A 4 30.90 -44.87 31.82
CA PRO A 4 30.57 -43.46 31.84
C PRO A 4 29.15 -43.25 31.32
N ALA A 5 28.32 -42.63 32.16
CA ALA A 5 26.98 -42.17 31.81
C ALA A 5 27.07 -41.00 30.82
N LEU A 6 26.49 -41.18 29.63
CA LEU A 6 26.24 -40.10 28.67
C LEU A 6 25.10 -39.23 29.20
N LEU A 7 25.43 -37.99 29.54
CA LEU A 7 24.46 -36.93 29.82
C LEU A 7 23.94 -36.42 28.47
N ALA A 8 22.75 -36.87 28.07
CA ALA A 8 22.06 -36.34 26.90
C ALA A 8 21.57 -34.91 27.22
N LEU A 9 22.19 -33.91 26.57
CA LEU A 9 21.65 -32.55 26.55
C LEU A 9 20.41 -32.59 25.64
N ALA A 10 19.24 -32.66 26.24
CA ALA A 10 17.99 -32.38 25.54
C ALA A 10 17.99 -30.88 25.19
N LEU A 11 18.41 -30.55 23.96
CA LEU A 11 18.07 -29.28 23.34
C LEU A 11 16.55 -29.30 23.17
N GLY A 12 15.85 -28.68 24.12
CA GLY A 12 14.46 -28.33 23.94
C GLY A 12 14.37 -27.42 22.71
N ALA A 13 13.86 -27.96 21.62
CA ALA A 13 13.30 -27.15 20.55
C ALA A 13 12.11 -26.42 21.16
N ALA A 14 12.38 -25.23 21.71
CA ALA A 14 11.33 -24.22 21.83
C ALA A 14 10.87 -23.99 20.40
N ALA A 15 9.73 -24.58 20.05
CA ALA A 15 8.99 -24.16 18.89
C ALA A 15 8.85 -22.64 19.04
N LEU A 16 9.55 -21.89 18.20
CA LEU A 16 9.21 -20.52 17.89
C LEU A 16 7.84 -20.64 17.22
N ILE A 17 6.80 -20.74 18.04
CA ILE A 17 5.48 -20.26 17.66
C ILE A 17 5.79 -18.81 17.24
N PRO A 18 5.64 -18.43 15.95
CA PRO A 18 5.68 -17.02 15.64
C PRO A 18 4.58 -16.44 16.51
N ALA A 19 4.98 -15.60 17.48
CA ALA A 19 4.02 -14.79 18.17
C ALA A 19 3.25 -14.12 17.05
N HIS A 20 1.96 -14.46 16.91
CA HIS A 20 0.99 -13.64 16.21
C HIS A 20 0.95 -12.33 16.98
N ALA A 21 2.01 -11.53 16.86
CA ALA A 21 1.92 -10.10 16.95
C ALA A 21 1.09 -9.74 15.72
N ALA A 22 -0.23 -9.82 15.89
CA ALA A 22 -1.06 -8.74 15.42
C ALA A 22 -0.36 -7.49 15.96
N ASP A 23 0.51 -6.93 15.14
CA ASP A 23 1.09 -5.61 15.34
C ASP A 23 -0.09 -4.74 15.77
N ALA A 24 -0.02 -4.18 16.98
CA ALA A 24 -1.17 -3.53 17.58
C ALA A 24 -1.35 -2.16 16.93
N TRP A 25 -1.76 -2.15 15.67
CA TRP A 25 -2.18 -0.98 14.92
C TRP A 25 -3.32 -0.33 15.69
N LYS A 26 -3.12 0.94 16.04
CA LYS A 26 -4.13 1.73 16.75
C LYS A 26 -4.64 2.79 15.81
N LEU A 27 -5.96 2.89 15.69
CA LEU A 27 -6.58 4.01 15.01
C LEU A 27 -6.19 5.31 15.73
N ALA A 28 -5.50 6.18 15.03
CA ALA A 28 -5.04 7.48 15.50
C ALA A 28 -5.97 8.60 15.06
N GLY A 29 -6.61 8.47 13.89
CA GLY A 29 -7.52 9.48 13.37
C GLY A 29 -8.29 9.03 12.14
N ILE A 30 -9.30 9.82 11.77
CA ILE A 30 -10.04 9.69 10.51
C ILE A 30 -10.25 11.11 9.97
N ASP A 31 -9.81 11.35 8.74
CA ASP A 31 -10.09 12.58 8.00
C ASP A 31 -11.13 12.31 6.92
N ASN A 32 -12.15 13.17 6.82
CA ASN A 32 -13.21 13.03 5.82
C ASN A 32 -13.10 14.12 4.74
N PHE A 33 -12.89 13.71 3.50
CA PHE A 33 -12.83 14.58 2.34
C PHE A 33 -14.08 14.40 1.48
N TYR A 34 -14.98 15.38 1.52
CA TYR A 34 -16.24 15.28 0.80
C TYR A 34 -16.05 15.44 -0.71
N MET A 35 -16.76 14.60 -1.48
CA MET A 35 -16.91 14.76 -2.93
C MET A 35 -17.70 16.03 -3.24
N HIS A 36 -18.58 16.44 -2.32
CA HIS A 36 -19.37 17.66 -2.44
C HIS A 36 -19.46 18.38 -1.08
N THR A 37 -18.56 19.33 -0.81
CA THR A 37 -18.67 20.22 0.36
C THR A 37 -19.83 21.21 0.17
N PRO A 38 -20.45 21.73 1.26
CA PRO A 38 -21.46 22.79 1.16
C PRO A 38 -20.82 24.06 0.59
N THR A 39 -20.90 24.16 -0.73
CA THR A 39 -20.62 25.29 -1.63
C THR A 39 -19.39 26.20 -1.39
N PRO A 40 -18.58 26.48 -2.44
CA PRO A 40 -18.61 25.88 -3.78
C PRO A 40 -17.44 24.92 -4.01
N ASN A 41 -17.78 23.67 -4.39
CA ASN A 41 -17.05 22.87 -5.37
C ASN A 41 -15.57 22.55 -5.09
N SER A 42 -15.20 22.20 -3.86
CA SER A 42 -13.81 21.80 -3.61
C SER A 42 -13.48 20.41 -4.19
N PHE A 43 -14.49 19.54 -4.36
CA PHE A 43 -14.41 18.15 -4.87
C PHE A 43 -13.20 17.39 -4.29
N ILE A 44 -12.75 17.70 -3.07
CA ILE A 44 -11.45 17.22 -2.56
C ILE A 44 -11.42 15.70 -2.49
N GLY A 45 -12.50 15.08 -1.99
CA GLY A 45 -12.60 13.63 -1.95
C GLY A 45 -12.42 12.99 -3.33
N LEU A 46 -12.88 13.67 -4.39
CA LEU A 46 -12.87 13.11 -5.75
C LEU A 46 -11.46 12.98 -6.27
N TYR A 47 -10.57 13.93 -5.95
CA TYR A 47 -9.17 13.90 -6.39
C TYR A 47 -8.30 12.90 -5.60
N ARG A 48 -8.90 12.17 -4.66
CA ARG A 48 -8.24 11.25 -3.73
C ARG A 48 -8.91 9.87 -3.68
N SER A 49 -9.79 9.58 -4.62
CA SER A 49 -10.72 8.44 -4.52
C SER A 49 -10.19 7.14 -5.12
N GLN A 50 -8.86 6.93 -5.18
CA GLN A 50 -8.26 5.76 -5.83
C GLN A 50 -6.97 5.32 -5.14
N GLY A 51 -6.10 6.26 -4.77
CA GLY A 51 -4.85 5.89 -4.12
C GLY A 51 -4.01 7.01 -3.58
N MET A 52 -2.96 6.59 -2.88
CA MET A 52 -2.13 7.48 -2.08
C MET A 52 -0.67 7.01 -2.03
N ALA A 53 0.26 7.96 -2.09
CA ALA A 53 1.66 7.75 -1.82
C ALA A 53 2.27 8.95 -1.08
N THR A 54 3.50 8.79 -0.58
CA THR A 54 4.24 9.87 0.10
C THR A 54 5.72 9.79 -0.19
N ASP A 55 6.38 10.95 -0.21
CA ASP A 55 7.84 11.06 -0.16
C ASP A 55 8.38 11.22 1.27
N GLY A 56 7.51 11.06 2.27
CA GLY A 56 7.78 11.29 3.69
C GLY A 56 7.63 12.75 4.13
N LYS A 57 7.35 13.70 3.23
CA LYS A 57 7.18 15.14 3.53
C LYS A 57 5.84 15.69 3.04
N GLN A 58 5.31 15.13 1.98
CA GLN A 58 4.05 15.54 1.37
C GLN A 58 3.29 14.31 0.88
N TRP A 59 2.04 14.53 0.48
CA TRP A 59 1.15 13.48 0.03
C TRP A 59 0.88 13.62 -1.46
N PHE A 60 0.79 12.47 -2.11
CA PHE A 60 0.33 12.34 -3.48
C PHE A 60 -0.93 11.50 -3.45
N PHE A 61 -1.93 11.93 -4.20
CA PHE A 61 -3.19 11.23 -4.34
C PHE A 61 -3.48 10.99 -5.81
N SER A 62 -4.19 9.91 -6.11
CA SER A 62 -4.78 9.66 -7.41
C SER A 62 -6.29 9.67 -7.34
N TRP A 63 -6.86 9.95 -8.49
CA TRP A 63 -8.24 9.63 -8.83
C TRP A 63 -8.27 9.18 -10.28
N GLN A 64 -9.43 8.73 -10.75
CA GLN A 64 -9.58 8.11 -12.06
C GLN A 64 -8.85 8.86 -13.21
N TYR A 65 -8.86 10.20 -13.19
CA TYR A 65 -8.36 11.02 -14.29
C TYR A 65 -7.12 11.87 -13.99
N GLY A 66 -6.48 11.73 -12.84
CA GLY A 66 -5.33 12.56 -12.52
C GLY A 66 -4.72 12.35 -11.15
N LEU A 67 -3.87 13.30 -10.77
CA LEU A 67 -3.09 13.30 -9.56
C LEU A 67 -3.27 14.62 -8.81
N GLU A 68 -3.18 14.54 -7.50
CA GLU A 68 -3.06 15.66 -6.59
C GLU A 68 -1.79 15.56 -5.75
N ARG A 69 -1.20 16.71 -5.44
CA ARG A 69 -0.19 16.88 -4.41
C ARG A 69 -0.77 17.71 -3.28
N ALA A 70 -0.56 17.28 -2.04
CA ALA A 70 -0.98 17.98 -0.84
C ALA A 70 0.17 18.10 0.16
N ASN A 71 0.14 19.13 1.01
CA ASN A 71 1.11 19.28 2.09
C ASN A 71 0.83 18.25 3.22
N ASP A 72 1.65 18.27 4.27
CA ASP A 72 1.53 17.31 5.38
C ASP A 72 0.21 17.40 6.18
N ASN A 73 -0.50 18.53 6.10
CA ASN A 73 -1.83 18.72 6.69
C ASN A 73 -2.96 18.37 5.72
N PHE A 74 -2.63 17.72 4.59
CA PHE A 74 -3.55 17.42 3.50
C PHE A 74 -4.17 18.63 2.78
N ASP A 75 -3.59 19.83 2.91
CA ASP A 75 -4.02 20.96 2.09
C ASP A 75 -3.53 20.76 0.65
N SER A 76 -4.44 20.88 -0.31
CA SER A 76 -4.13 20.78 -1.74
C SER A 76 -3.10 21.83 -2.17
N VAL A 77 -1.98 21.36 -2.72
CA VAL A 77 -0.91 22.22 -3.26
C VAL A 77 -1.05 22.34 -4.78
N GLN A 78 -1.29 21.21 -5.47
CA GLN A 78 -1.35 21.18 -6.93
C GLN A 78 -2.19 20.00 -7.41
N ARG A 79 -2.90 20.18 -8.53
CA ARG A 79 -3.57 19.11 -9.28
C ARG A 79 -3.14 19.19 -10.74
N ASN A 80 -3.00 18.06 -11.42
CA ASN A 80 -2.80 18.04 -12.88
C ASN A 80 -4.10 17.90 -13.67
N SER A 81 -5.23 17.81 -12.98
CA SER A 81 -6.56 17.65 -13.53
C SER A 81 -7.56 18.59 -12.86
N SER A 82 -8.68 18.88 -13.51
CA SER A 82 -9.79 19.62 -12.90
C SER A 82 -11.14 19.07 -13.31
N PHE A 83 -12.12 19.21 -12.43
CA PHE A 83 -13.50 18.86 -12.63
C PHE A 83 -14.40 19.91 -11.99
N THR A 84 -15.45 20.31 -12.71
CA THR A 84 -16.58 21.06 -12.16
C THR A 84 -17.87 20.57 -12.81
N LEU A 85 -19.00 20.67 -12.12
CA LEU A 85 -20.30 20.24 -12.66
C LEU A 85 -20.67 20.96 -13.96
N THR A 86 -20.31 22.25 -14.09
CA THR A 86 -20.64 23.07 -15.25
C THR A 86 -19.56 23.07 -16.33
N GLY A 87 -18.29 23.00 -15.95
CA GLY A 87 -17.15 23.03 -16.86
C GLY A 87 -16.69 21.65 -17.35
N GLY A 88 -17.20 20.57 -16.74
CA GLY A 88 -16.81 19.20 -17.08
C GLY A 88 -15.41 18.83 -16.59
N LEU A 89 -14.83 17.82 -17.24
CA LEU A 89 -13.56 17.20 -16.90
C LEU A 89 -12.42 17.73 -17.79
N SER A 90 -11.34 18.21 -17.17
CA SER A 90 -10.01 18.35 -17.76
C SER A 90 -9.09 17.30 -17.13
N PRO A 91 -8.80 16.18 -17.83
CA PRO A 91 -7.99 15.11 -17.27
C PRO A 91 -6.51 15.50 -17.18
N GLY A 92 -5.80 14.91 -16.21
CA GLY A 92 -4.36 15.00 -16.06
C GLY A 92 -3.60 13.89 -16.76
N ILE A 93 -4.30 12.85 -17.23
CA ILE A 93 -3.75 11.82 -18.11
C ILE A 93 -3.44 12.45 -19.49
N PRO A 94 -2.25 12.22 -20.05
CA PRO A 94 -1.90 12.71 -21.39
C PRO A 94 -2.89 12.27 -22.48
N GLY A 95 -3.24 13.19 -23.38
CA GLY A 95 -4.21 12.94 -24.45
C GLY A 95 -3.87 11.73 -25.33
N ALA A 96 -2.58 11.45 -25.56
CA ALA A 96 -2.14 10.28 -26.32
C ALA A 96 -2.41 8.95 -25.61
N LEU A 97 -2.43 8.91 -24.27
CA LEU A 97 -2.78 7.72 -23.49
C LEU A 97 -4.31 7.57 -23.43
N LEU A 98 -5.04 8.68 -23.23
CA LEU A 98 -6.51 8.70 -23.30
C LEU A 98 -7.03 8.20 -24.65
N ALA A 99 -6.40 8.59 -25.75
CA ALA A 99 -6.75 8.14 -27.10
C ALA A 99 -6.57 6.62 -27.28
N GLN A 100 -5.73 5.98 -26.46
CA GLN A 100 -5.58 4.53 -26.42
C GLN A 100 -6.63 3.85 -25.53
N GLY A 101 -7.48 4.63 -24.85
CA GLY A 101 -8.47 4.16 -23.89
C GLY A 101 -7.95 4.02 -22.47
N LEU A 102 -6.74 4.50 -22.17
CA LEU A 102 -6.18 4.53 -20.82
C LEU A 102 -6.74 5.73 -20.06
N ASN A 103 -7.66 5.47 -19.14
CA ASN A 103 -8.55 6.48 -18.58
C ASN A 103 -8.95 6.19 -17.12
N HIS A 104 -8.20 5.32 -16.44
CA HIS A 104 -8.39 5.02 -15.03
C HIS A 104 -7.04 4.86 -14.35
N ILE A 105 -6.71 5.81 -13.48
CA ILE A 105 -5.59 5.68 -12.54
C ILE A 105 -6.10 5.03 -11.26
N GLY A 106 -5.44 3.95 -10.83
CA GLY A 106 -5.67 3.27 -9.55
C GLY A 106 -4.70 3.72 -8.45
N ASP A 107 -4.34 2.83 -7.54
CA ASP A 107 -3.37 3.15 -6.47
C ASP A 107 -1.96 3.37 -7.01
N ILE A 108 -1.26 4.33 -6.42
CA ILE A 108 0.01 4.87 -6.90
C ILE A 108 1.13 4.60 -5.91
N ASP A 109 2.38 4.66 -6.36
CA ASP A 109 3.54 4.65 -5.47
C ASP A 109 4.57 5.72 -5.85
N TYR A 110 5.48 6.01 -4.93
CA TYR A 110 6.50 7.03 -5.08
C TYR A 110 7.90 6.43 -4.91
N HIS A 111 8.82 6.82 -5.80
CA HIS A 111 10.24 6.63 -5.55
C HIS A 111 11.08 7.69 -6.25
N ASN A 112 12.03 8.29 -5.51
CA ASN A 112 13.09 9.16 -6.03
C ASN A 112 12.58 10.28 -6.99
N GLY A 113 11.55 11.01 -6.56
CA GLY A 113 10.97 12.11 -7.33
C GLY A 113 9.99 11.70 -8.43
N ILE A 114 9.69 10.41 -8.58
CA ILE A 114 8.75 9.88 -9.56
C ILE A 114 7.53 9.29 -8.86
N ILE A 115 6.35 9.62 -9.38
CA ILE A 115 5.10 8.93 -9.08
C ILE A 115 4.89 7.88 -10.16
N TYR A 116 4.68 6.64 -9.72
CA TYR A 116 4.32 5.50 -10.54
C TYR A 116 2.81 5.37 -10.48
N ALA A 117 2.12 5.77 -11.55
CA ALA A 117 0.68 5.72 -11.62
C ALA A 117 0.23 4.43 -12.30
N SER A 118 -0.48 3.57 -11.56
CA SER A 118 -1.18 2.42 -12.12
C SER A 118 -2.28 2.92 -13.05
N LEU A 119 -2.27 2.52 -14.32
CA LEU A 119 -3.13 3.09 -15.36
C LEU A 119 -3.75 1.99 -16.22
N ASP A 120 -5.08 1.94 -16.32
CA ASP A 120 -5.79 0.98 -17.18
C ASP A 120 -6.90 1.67 -17.99
N SER A 121 -7.55 0.87 -18.81
CA SER A 121 -8.82 1.12 -19.47
C SER A 121 -10.00 0.76 -18.56
N THR A 122 -11.02 1.62 -18.50
CA THR A 122 -12.29 1.27 -17.87
C THR A 122 -13.11 0.26 -18.69
N ALA A 123 -12.77 0.08 -19.97
CA ALA A 123 -13.37 -0.91 -20.85
C ALA A 123 -12.84 -2.31 -20.53
N GLY A 124 -13.31 -2.87 -19.41
CA GLY A 124 -13.01 -4.23 -18.99
C GLY A 124 -11.62 -4.46 -18.41
N TYR A 125 -10.85 -3.40 -18.14
CA TYR A 125 -9.52 -3.45 -17.50
C TYR A 125 -8.56 -4.39 -18.23
N THR A 126 -8.27 -4.09 -19.50
CA THR A 126 -7.48 -4.98 -20.39
C THR A 126 -6.22 -4.34 -20.96
N LYS A 127 -5.89 -3.13 -20.52
CA LYS A 127 -4.74 -2.35 -20.98
C LYS A 127 -3.94 -1.85 -19.78
N PRO A 128 -3.41 -2.73 -18.93
CA PRO A 128 -2.71 -2.34 -17.73
C PRO A 128 -1.36 -1.72 -18.08
N HIS A 129 -1.10 -0.55 -17.51
CA HIS A 129 0.12 0.23 -17.72
C HIS A 129 0.60 0.85 -16.41
N VAL A 130 1.86 1.27 -16.42
CA VAL A 130 2.40 2.21 -15.43
C VAL A 130 2.88 3.46 -16.15
N ALA A 131 2.25 4.59 -15.85
CA ALA A 131 2.65 5.90 -16.35
C ALA A 131 3.44 6.66 -15.29
N LEU A 132 4.55 7.29 -15.70
CA LEU A 132 5.44 7.99 -14.77
C LEU A 132 5.22 9.49 -14.80
N PHE A 133 5.06 10.09 -13.62
CA PHE A 133 4.89 11.53 -13.42
C PHE A 133 5.96 12.09 -12.49
N ASN A 134 6.39 13.32 -12.74
CA ASN A 134 7.31 14.03 -11.85
C ASN A 134 6.57 14.44 -10.57
N ALA A 135 7.05 14.04 -9.41
CA ALA A 135 6.43 14.39 -8.13
C ALA A 135 6.48 15.90 -7.82
N SER A 136 7.46 16.61 -8.39
CA SER A 136 7.67 18.04 -8.18
C SER A 136 6.65 18.94 -8.86
N ASP A 137 5.90 18.46 -9.85
CA ASP A 137 4.91 19.27 -10.58
C ASP A 137 3.78 18.47 -11.23
N LEU A 138 3.70 17.16 -10.98
CA LEU A 138 2.73 16.22 -11.54
C LEU A 138 2.73 16.16 -13.08
N SER A 139 3.79 16.65 -13.74
CA SER A 139 3.94 16.56 -15.19
C SER A 139 4.27 15.14 -15.62
N TYR A 140 3.67 14.70 -16.73
CA TYR A 140 4.00 13.40 -17.32
C TYR A 140 5.43 13.40 -17.84
N THR A 141 6.20 12.36 -17.49
CA THR A 141 7.62 12.25 -17.86
C THR A 141 7.85 11.87 -19.32
N GLY A 142 6.80 11.51 -20.06
CA GLY A 142 6.91 10.90 -21.38
C GLY A 142 7.02 9.38 -21.36
N LYS A 143 7.14 8.75 -20.18
CA LYS A 143 7.31 7.30 -20.03
C LYS A 143 6.04 6.61 -19.55
N THR A 144 5.65 5.57 -20.28
CA THR A 144 4.61 4.62 -19.90
C THR A 144 5.11 3.21 -20.25
N TYR A 145 4.69 2.22 -19.47
CA TYR A 145 5.06 0.82 -19.69
C TYR A 145 3.80 -0.03 -19.66
N GLU A 146 3.64 -0.93 -20.64
CA GLU A 146 2.56 -1.92 -20.63
C GLU A 146 2.92 -3.05 -19.67
N LEU A 147 1.97 -3.47 -18.84
CA LEU A 147 2.14 -4.57 -17.91
C LEU A 147 1.69 -5.88 -18.56
N GLY A 148 2.55 -6.89 -18.49
CA GLY A 148 2.19 -8.27 -18.76
C GLY A 148 1.85 -9.04 -17.49
N GLY A 149 1.08 -10.11 -17.63
CA GLY A 149 0.82 -11.06 -16.55
C GLY A 149 1.29 -12.46 -16.91
N THR A 150 0.75 -13.45 -16.20
CA THR A 150 0.99 -14.85 -16.50
C THR A 150 0.29 -15.26 -17.80
N PRO A 151 0.63 -16.41 -18.41
CA PRO A 151 -0.11 -16.93 -19.56
C PRO A 151 -1.62 -17.15 -19.29
N ALA A 152 -2.00 -17.43 -18.04
CA ALA A 152 -3.40 -17.63 -17.66
C ALA A 152 -4.18 -16.30 -17.55
N ASN A 153 -3.48 -15.20 -17.27
CA ASN A 153 -4.04 -13.86 -17.28
C ASN A 153 -3.00 -12.86 -17.80
N PRO A 154 -2.91 -12.68 -19.13
CA PRO A 154 -1.82 -11.91 -19.72
C PRO A 154 -1.95 -10.41 -19.50
N ASN A 155 -3.16 -9.88 -19.29
CA ASN A 155 -3.40 -8.43 -19.29
C ASN A 155 -4.67 -7.97 -18.55
N LYS A 156 -5.44 -8.84 -17.89
CA LYS A 156 -6.71 -8.42 -17.29
C LYS A 156 -6.50 -7.94 -15.86
N ASP A 157 -6.89 -6.70 -15.60
CA ASP A 157 -7.02 -6.09 -14.28
C ASP A 157 -5.71 -6.06 -13.49
N LEU A 158 -4.57 -5.94 -14.19
CA LEU A 158 -3.24 -6.00 -13.58
C LEU A 158 -2.78 -4.64 -13.01
N ALA A 159 -3.52 -3.57 -13.30
CA ALA A 159 -3.17 -2.19 -12.97
C ALA A 159 -4.24 -1.49 -12.11
N SER A 160 -4.85 -2.20 -11.16
CA SER A 160 -5.63 -1.55 -10.09
C SER A 160 -4.70 -0.82 -9.09
N TRP A 161 -3.45 -1.28 -8.95
CA TRP A 161 -2.44 -0.68 -8.08
C TRP A 161 -1.01 -1.00 -8.52
N VAL A 162 -0.05 -0.22 -8.03
CA VAL A 162 1.39 -0.52 -8.11
C VAL A 162 2.07 -0.35 -6.76
N ALA A 163 3.09 -1.17 -6.50
CA ALA A 163 4.03 -0.95 -5.40
C ALA A 163 5.48 -1.03 -5.90
N VAL A 164 6.35 -0.18 -5.38
CA VAL A 164 7.74 -0.03 -5.82
C VAL A 164 8.70 -0.48 -4.71
N ASP A 165 9.56 -1.46 -5.04
CA ASP A 165 10.70 -1.84 -4.21
C ASP A 165 11.99 -1.54 -4.95
N ALA A 166 12.44 -0.30 -4.83
CA ALA A 166 13.68 0.16 -5.43
C ALA A 166 14.93 -0.52 -4.84
N LYS A 167 14.86 -1.02 -3.60
CA LYS A 167 15.98 -1.73 -2.97
C LYS A 167 16.24 -3.06 -3.66
N ARG A 168 15.18 -3.77 -4.06
CA ARG A 168 15.26 -5.02 -4.83
C ARG A 168 15.23 -4.82 -6.34
N GLY A 169 14.89 -3.62 -6.80
CA GLY A 169 14.76 -3.30 -8.23
C GLY A 169 13.49 -3.87 -8.86
N PHE A 170 12.42 -4.01 -8.07
CA PHE A 170 11.15 -4.58 -8.52
C PHE A 170 9.97 -3.62 -8.38
N GLY A 171 8.98 -3.81 -9.25
CA GLY A 171 7.62 -3.33 -9.07
C GLY A 171 6.68 -4.52 -8.84
N TYR A 172 5.53 -4.27 -8.21
CA TYR A 172 4.52 -5.28 -7.93
C TYR A 172 3.15 -4.82 -8.38
N GLY A 173 2.33 -5.79 -8.77
CA GLY A 173 0.90 -5.63 -9.07
C GLY A 173 0.19 -6.98 -8.94
N LYS A 174 -1.13 -6.99 -9.00
CA LYS A 174 -1.94 -8.22 -8.96
C LYS A 174 -3.28 -7.99 -9.63
N GLU A 175 -3.79 -9.00 -10.30
CA GLU A 175 -5.18 -9.05 -10.74
C GLU A 175 -6.19 -8.86 -9.59
N TRP A 176 -7.30 -8.16 -9.89
CA TRP A 176 -8.41 -7.99 -8.94
C TRP A 176 -9.08 -9.30 -8.50
N GLN A 177 -9.00 -10.35 -9.31
CA GLN A 177 -9.60 -11.65 -9.00
C GLN A 177 -8.87 -12.37 -7.85
N ASP A 178 -9.60 -13.25 -7.16
CA ASP A 178 -9.02 -14.13 -6.15
C ASP A 178 -7.91 -15.00 -6.73
N GLY A 179 -6.75 -14.99 -6.06
CA GLY A 179 -5.61 -15.83 -6.42
C GLY A 179 -4.50 -15.72 -5.41
N ASN A 180 -3.57 -16.67 -5.44
CA ASN A 180 -2.44 -16.72 -4.50
C ASN A 180 -1.13 -16.26 -5.15
N THR A 181 -1.17 -15.39 -6.15
CA THR A 181 0.02 -14.85 -6.81
C THR A 181 0.05 -13.33 -6.78
N ILE A 182 1.25 -12.77 -6.69
CA ILE A 182 1.59 -11.37 -6.98
C ILE A 182 2.46 -11.36 -8.22
N ASN A 183 2.16 -10.49 -9.19
CA ASN A 183 3.01 -10.28 -10.36
C ASN A 183 4.19 -9.38 -9.97
N VAL A 184 5.40 -9.82 -10.34
CA VAL A 184 6.64 -9.11 -10.07
C VAL A 184 7.21 -8.59 -11.40
N TYR A 185 7.60 -7.32 -11.41
CA TYR A 185 8.07 -6.60 -12.58
C TYR A 185 9.49 -6.09 -12.35
N ASN A 186 10.32 -6.05 -13.40
CA ASN A 186 11.61 -5.36 -13.33
C ASN A 186 11.37 -3.85 -13.26
N LEU A 187 11.83 -3.16 -12.21
CA LEU A 187 11.48 -1.74 -12.02
C LEU A 187 12.03 -0.81 -13.12
N SER A 188 13.09 -1.21 -13.82
CA SER A 188 13.72 -0.42 -14.88
C SER A 188 12.81 -0.20 -16.10
N ASP A 189 11.95 -1.16 -16.41
CA ASP A 189 11.13 -1.18 -17.62
C ASP A 189 9.73 -1.79 -17.44
N TRP A 190 9.37 -2.17 -16.22
CA TRP A 190 8.12 -2.83 -15.86
C TRP A 190 7.83 -4.11 -16.66
N SER A 191 8.85 -4.73 -17.25
CA SER A 191 8.70 -6.05 -17.87
C SER A 191 8.36 -7.10 -16.81
N PHE A 192 7.41 -7.99 -17.13
CA PHE A 192 7.07 -9.11 -16.26
C PHE A 192 8.31 -9.96 -16.00
N SER A 193 8.57 -10.24 -14.72
CA SER A 193 9.71 -11.04 -14.27
C SER A 193 9.26 -12.45 -13.86
N HIS A 194 8.39 -12.53 -12.86
CA HIS A 194 7.88 -13.79 -12.30
C HIS A 194 6.65 -13.52 -11.42
N THR A 195 6.11 -14.57 -10.83
CA THR A 195 5.12 -14.45 -9.75
C THR A 195 5.70 -14.84 -8.39
N LEU A 196 5.27 -14.13 -7.34
CA LEU A 196 5.45 -14.56 -5.96
C LEU A 196 4.18 -15.30 -5.51
N THR A 197 4.35 -16.50 -4.94
CA THR A 197 3.23 -17.30 -4.43
C THR A 197 2.94 -16.96 -2.97
N LEU A 198 1.70 -16.56 -2.70
CA LEU A 198 1.15 -16.29 -1.39
C LEU A 198 0.72 -17.59 -0.69
N SER A 199 0.85 -17.64 0.64
CA SER A 199 0.41 -18.77 1.46
C SER A 199 -1.11 -18.87 1.59
N ALA A 200 -1.84 -17.84 1.19
CA ALA A 200 -3.30 -17.78 1.14
C ALA A 200 -3.73 -17.01 -0.12
N PRO A 201 -4.85 -17.39 -0.76
CA PRO A 201 -5.43 -16.61 -1.85
C PRO A 201 -5.95 -15.27 -1.31
N LEU A 202 -5.69 -14.21 -2.07
CA LEU A 202 -6.23 -12.87 -1.84
C LEU A 202 -6.86 -12.38 -3.14
N GLY A 203 -7.87 -11.53 -3.03
CA GLY A 203 -8.46 -10.84 -4.18
C GLY A 203 -8.99 -9.49 -3.77
N ARG A 204 -9.54 -8.76 -4.74
CA ARG A 204 -10.03 -7.38 -4.61
C ARG A 204 -9.00 -6.48 -3.93
N ILE A 205 -7.72 -6.67 -4.26
CA ILE A 205 -6.65 -5.81 -3.75
C ILE A 205 -6.69 -4.51 -4.55
N GLN A 206 -6.84 -3.40 -3.85
CA GLN A 206 -7.05 -2.06 -4.42
C GLN A 206 -5.82 -1.16 -4.26
N GLY A 207 -4.95 -1.48 -3.31
CA GLY A 207 -3.68 -0.77 -3.11
C GLY A 207 -2.65 -1.61 -2.38
N ALA A 208 -1.38 -1.27 -2.58
CA ALA A 208 -0.29 -1.92 -1.87
C ALA A 208 0.95 -1.03 -1.75
N LYS A 209 1.78 -1.31 -0.73
CA LYS A 209 3.08 -0.64 -0.51
C LYS A 209 4.09 -1.59 0.12
N VAL A 210 5.36 -1.38 -0.21
CA VAL A 210 6.47 -2.18 0.35
C VAL A 210 7.11 -1.44 1.53
N VAL A 211 7.27 -2.16 2.66
CA VAL A 211 8.06 -1.72 3.82
C VAL A 211 8.96 -2.87 4.27
N GLY A 212 10.27 -2.70 4.11
CA GLY A 212 11.25 -3.73 4.44
C GLY A 212 11.07 -5.00 3.60
N ASP A 213 10.70 -6.09 4.27
CA ASP A 213 10.45 -7.40 3.64
C ASP A 213 8.95 -7.69 3.48
N TRP A 214 8.09 -6.71 3.72
CA TRP A 214 6.64 -6.86 3.73
C TRP A 214 5.97 -6.02 2.64
N LEU A 215 5.04 -6.63 1.91
CA LEU A 215 4.09 -5.96 1.04
C LEU A 215 2.76 -5.84 1.78
N TYR A 216 2.37 -4.62 2.15
CA TYR A 216 1.07 -4.32 2.75
C TYR A 216 0.04 -4.11 1.64
N MET A 217 -1.18 -4.61 1.82
CA MET A 217 -2.22 -4.64 0.78
C MET A 217 -3.59 -4.32 1.38
N ALA A 218 -4.34 -3.43 0.73
CA ALA A 218 -5.73 -3.10 1.07
C ALA A 218 -6.66 -3.93 0.19
N SER A 219 -7.58 -4.67 0.80
CA SER A 219 -8.55 -5.53 0.11
C SER A 219 -9.99 -5.09 0.32
N ASP A 220 -10.67 -4.68 -0.74
CA ASP A 220 -12.11 -4.38 -0.73
C ASP A 220 -12.96 -5.67 -0.65
N ASN A 221 -12.57 -6.60 0.20
CA ASN A 221 -13.33 -7.81 0.47
C ASN A 221 -14.45 -7.55 1.49
N ASP A 222 -15.23 -8.60 1.76
CA ASP A 222 -16.34 -8.53 2.71
C ASP A 222 -15.89 -8.06 4.10
N THR A 223 -14.63 -8.26 4.50
CA THR A 223 -14.09 -7.89 5.82
C THR A 223 -13.39 -6.53 5.85
N GLN A 224 -13.17 -5.89 4.70
CA GLN A 224 -12.41 -4.63 4.56
C GLN A 224 -11.01 -4.75 5.19
N SER A 225 -10.29 -5.78 4.77
CA SER A 225 -9.06 -6.21 5.42
C SER A 225 -7.81 -5.55 4.86
N ILE A 226 -6.88 -5.26 5.77
CA ILE A 226 -5.48 -5.03 5.42
C ILE A 226 -4.71 -6.33 5.63
N TYR A 227 -3.99 -6.74 4.60
CA TYR A 227 -3.06 -7.86 4.65
C TYR A 227 -1.62 -7.34 4.59
N ARG A 228 -0.69 -8.20 5.00
CA ARG A 228 0.69 -8.11 4.54
C ARG A 228 1.19 -9.47 4.08
N SER A 229 2.10 -9.47 3.12
CA SER A 229 2.82 -10.68 2.70
C SER A 229 4.32 -10.50 2.84
N ASN A 230 5.01 -11.51 3.37
CA ASN A 230 6.46 -11.54 3.41
C ASN A 230 6.99 -11.81 2.00
N LEU A 231 7.74 -10.87 1.44
CA LEU A 231 8.28 -10.93 0.08
C LEU A 231 9.34 -12.04 -0.12
N LEU A 232 9.85 -12.65 0.95
CA LEU A 232 10.82 -13.74 0.87
C LEU A 232 10.16 -15.12 0.93
N THR A 233 9.04 -15.25 1.64
CA THR A 233 8.42 -16.55 1.93
C THR A 233 7.02 -16.71 1.37
N GLY A 234 6.36 -15.61 0.98
CA GLY A 234 4.96 -15.57 0.59
C GLY A 234 3.98 -15.70 1.74
N ALA A 235 4.44 -15.76 2.99
CA ALA A 235 3.57 -15.86 4.17
C ALA A 235 2.64 -14.64 4.24
N VAL A 236 1.33 -14.89 4.31
CA VAL A 236 0.29 -13.86 4.41
C VAL A 236 -0.20 -13.74 5.84
N GLU A 237 -0.36 -12.50 6.31
CA GLU A 237 -0.95 -12.16 7.59
C GLU A 237 -2.05 -11.12 7.38
N GLU A 238 -3.19 -11.31 8.04
CA GLU A 238 -4.19 -10.26 8.18
C GLU A 238 -3.80 -9.35 9.35
N VAL A 239 -3.75 -8.06 9.09
CA VAL A 239 -3.15 -7.07 9.99
C VAL A 239 -4.22 -6.32 10.78
N LEU A 240 -5.27 -5.86 10.10
CA LEU A 240 -6.42 -5.17 10.71
C LEU A 240 -7.62 -5.18 9.77
N HIS A 241 -8.78 -4.78 10.29
CA HIS A 241 -9.99 -4.49 9.52
C HIS A 241 -10.36 -3.02 9.63
N LEU A 242 -10.83 -2.44 8.53
CA LEU A 242 -11.47 -1.13 8.56
C LEU A 242 -12.89 -1.24 9.14
N PRO A 243 -13.41 -0.16 9.73
CA PRO A 243 -14.82 -0.03 10.01
C PRO A 243 -15.67 -0.19 8.74
N LYS A 244 -16.89 -0.70 8.93
CA LYS A 244 -17.93 -0.77 7.90
C LYS A 244 -19.00 0.27 8.22
N PRO A 245 -18.89 1.49 7.67
CA PRO A 245 -19.89 2.54 7.93
C PRO A 245 -21.26 2.14 7.39
N LEU A 246 -22.30 2.88 7.82
CA LEU A 246 -23.62 2.76 7.21
C LEU A 246 -23.57 3.19 5.75
N GLY A 247 -24.40 2.56 4.91
CA GLY A 247 -24.48 2.84 3.48
C GLY A 247 -23.65 1.88 2.65
N ASP A 248 -23.21 2.35 1.48
CA ASP A 248 -22.27 1.65 0.62
C ASP A 248 -20.87 2.19 0.87
N PHE A 249 -19.86 1.33 0.73
CA PHE A 249 -18.46 1.71 0.88
C PHE A 249 -17.58 0.83 0.00
N GLU A 250 -16.42 1.37 -0.36
CA GLU A 250 -15.41 0.70 -1.16
C GLU A 250 -14.04 1.07 -0.60
N MET A 251 -13.22 0.08 -0.26
CA MET A 251 -11.82 0.34 0.09
C MET A 251 -11.00 0.59 -1.18
N GLU A 252 -10.09 1.55 -1.09
CA GLU A 252 -9.24 2.00 -2.19
C GLU A 252 -7.77 1.74 -1.84
N GLY A 253 -6.89 2.71 -2.10
CA GLY A 253 -5.47 2.60 -1.84
C GLY A 253 -5.05 2.73 -0.38
N LEU A 254 -3.74 2.56 -0.16
CA LEU A 254 -3.09 2.81 1.13
C LEU A 254 -1.73 3.45 0.92
N ALA A 255 -1.27 4.21 1.91
CA ALA A 255 0.10 4.68 2.02
C ALA A 255 0.70 4.30 3.38
N LEU A 256 2.01 4.06 3.40
CA LEU A 256 2.77 3.89 4.63
C LEU A 256 3.83 4.98 4.74
N ARG A 257 4.03 5.46 5.96
CA ARG A 257 5.06 6.43 6.29
C ARG A 257 5.82 5.99 7.52
N GLU A 258 7.14 5.88 7.39
CA GLU A 258 8.01 5.64 8.55
C GLU A 258 8.00 6.88 9.45
N GLY A 259 7.61 6.67 10.71
CA GLY A 259 7.68 7.67 11.77
C GLY A 259 9.02 7.61 12.52
N ALA A 260 9.19 8.48 13.50
CA ALA A 260 10.39 8.48 14.34
C ALA A 260 10.55 7.15 15.11
N ASN A 261 11.80 6.73 15.30
CA ASN A 261 12.17 5.56 16.12
C ASN A 261 11.56 4.23 15.66
N GLY A 262 11.26 4.06 14.36
CA GLY A 262 10.69 2.82 13.82
C GLY A 262 9.19 2.65 14.05
N ALA A 263 8.48 3.74 14.41
CA ALA A 263 7.04 3.77 14.29
C ALA A 263 6.63 3.72 12.82
N LEU A 264 5.45 3.20 12.53
CA LEU A 264 4.93 3.14 11.17
C LEU A 264 3.49 3.65 11.17
N ASP A 265 3.23 4.65 10.33
CA ASP A 265 1.90 5.18 10.09
C ASP A 265 1.35 4.57 8.80
N MET A 266 0.11 4.11 8.85
CA MET A 266 -0.63 3.58 7.70
C MET A 266 -1.86 4.45 7.49
N TYR A 267 -2.02 4.93 6.27
CA TYR A 267 -3.16 5.72 5.81
C TYR A 267 -3.92 4.89 4.78
N ILE A 268 -5.23 4.79 4.95
CA ILE A 268 -6.07 3.87 4.16
C ILE A 268 -7.31 4.62 3.69
N GLU A 269 -7.57 4.52 2.40
CA GLU A 269 -8.67 5.22 1.75
C GLU A 269 -9.91 4.33 1.66
N GLN A 270 -11.07 4.89 2.01
CA GLN A 270 -12.37 4.26 1.81
C GLN A 270 -13.35 5.29 1.26
N VAL A 271 -13.93 5.04 0.09
CA VAL A 271 -15.06 5.83 -0.41
C VAL A 271 -16.31 5.39 0.35
N VAL A 272 -17.07 6.35 0.87
CA VAL A 272 -18.25 6.11 1.70
C VAL A 272 -19.45 6.88 1.14
N ASP A 273 -20.50 6.14 0.77
CA ASP A 273 -21.79 6.63 0.32
C ASP A 273 -22.88 6.26 1.33
N PRO A 274 -23.07 7.07 2.38
CA PRO A 274 -23.99 6.74 3.47
C PRO A 274 -25.46 6.69 3.02
N ASP A 275 -25.80 7.38 1.94
CA ASP A 275 -27.17 7.48 1.42
C ASP A 275 -27.46 6.49 0.29
N ARG A 276 -26.48 5.66 -0.10
CA ARG A 276 -26.59 4.71 -1.23
C ARG A 276 -27.02 5.41 -2.52
N SER A 277 -26.45 6.58 -2.75
CA SER A 277 -26.73 7.42 -3.92
C SER A 277 -26.13 6.88 -5.22
N GLY A 278 -25.35 5.79 -5.15
CA GLY A 278 -24.61 5.25 -6.28
C GLY A 278 -23.41 6.13 -6.64
N GLN A 279 -22.73 6.67 -5.62
CA GLN A 279 -21.60 7.60 -5.77
C GLN A 279 -21.96 8.86 -6.58
N SER A 280 -23.19 9.36 -6.43
CA SER A 280 -23.60 10.59 -7.10
C SER A 280 -22.77 11.78 -6.59
N LEU A 281 -22.08 12.47 -7.49
CA LEU A 281 -21.30 13.67 -7.15
C LEU A 281 -22.15 14.87 -6.69
N THR A 282 -23.48 14.76 -6.73
CA THR A 282 -24.40 15.73 -6.12
C THR A 282 -24.77 15.38 -4.68
N ASN A 283 -24.37 14.20 -4.17
CA ASN A 283 -24.62 13.80 -2.81
C ASN A 283 -23.67 14.55 -1.86
N PRO A 284 -24.18 15.41 -0.94
CA PRO A 284 -23.34 16.14 0.01
C PRO A 284 -22.66 15.25 1.06
N ASN A 285 -23.14 14.02 1.25
CA ASN A 285 -22.58 13.09 2.24
C ASN A 285 -21.63 12.07 1.63
N LEU A 286 -21.46 12.03 0.30
CA LEU A 286 -20.45 11.18 -0.35
C LEU A 286 -19.06 11.75 -0.05
N HIS A 287 -18.18 10.93 0.52
CA HIS A 287 -16.85 11.33 0.93
C HIS A 287 -15.84 10.21 0.82
N LEU A 288 -14.57 10.58 0.83
CA LEU A 288 -13.46 9.71 1.12
C LEU A 288 -13.16 9.80 2.62
N ALA A 289 -13.20 8.68 3.33
CA ALA A 289 -12.66 8.55 4.67
C ALA A 289 -11.20 8.07 4.58
N LEU A 290 -10.28 8.86 5.14
CA LEU A 290 -8.87 8.51 5.26
C LEU A 290 -8.59 8.07 6.69
N TYR A 291 -8.43 6.77 6.90
CA TYR A 291 -8.12 6.20 8.21
C TYR A 291 -6.62 6.24 8.47
N HIS A 292 -6.21 6.75 9.62
CA HIS A 292 -4.82 6.76 10.07
C HIS A 292 -4.63 5.76 11.20
N TYR A 293 -3.83 4.72 10.96
CA TYR A 293 -3.40 3.76 11.97
C TYR A 293 -1.91 3.93 12.28
N GLN A 294 -1.55 3.74 13.54
CA GLN A 294 -0.16 3.78 13.99
C GLN A 294 0.25 2.45 14.60
N LEU A 295 1.38 1.93 14.13
CA LEU A 295 2.12 0.86 14.78
C LEU A 295 3.22 1.45 15.65
N ALA A 296 3.16 1.15 16.95
CA ALA A 296 4.21 1.54 17.87
C ALA A 296 5.54 0.86 17.51
N PRO A 297 6.69 1.51 17.75
CA PRO A 297 7.98 0.86 17.60
C PRO A 297 8.02 -0.45 18.36
N VAL A 298 8.53 -1.51 17.73
CA VAL A 298 8.90 -2.72 18.46
C VAL A 298 10.05 -2.33 19.38
N PRO A 299 9.92 -2.46 20.72
CA PRO A 299 11.05 -2.22 21.61
C PRO A 299 12.17 -3.16 21.17
N GLU A 300 13.39 -2.63 20.95
CA GLU A 300 14.52 -3.51 20.67
C GLU A 300 14.56 -4.63 21.72
N PRO A 301 14.65 -5.90 21.30
CA PRO A 301 14.58 -6.97 22.26
C PRO A 301 15.72 -6.78 23.26
N ALA A 302 15.41 -7.00 24.55
CA ALA A 302 16.35 -6.90 25.66
C ALA A 302 17.57 -7.86 25.55
N THR A 303 17.72 -8.54 24.41
CA THR A 303 18.88 -9.34 24.02
C THR A 303 20.19 -8.56 24.11
N TYR A 304 20.25 -7.25 23.83
CA TYR A 304 21.49 -6.49 24.08
C TYR A 304 21.79 -6.34 25.57
N ALA A 305 20.79 -6.08 26.41
CA ALA A 305 20.96 -6.04 27.86
C ALA A 305 21.35 -7.41 28.43
N MET A 306 20.80 -8.50 27.90
CA MET A 306 21.17 -9.87 28.29
C MET A 306 22.53 -10.31 27.74
N LEU A 307 22.93 -9.88 26.53
CA LEU A 307 24.28 -10.12 25.99
C LEU A 307 25.34 -9.39 26.80
N LEU A 308 25.07 -8.15 27.21
CA LEU A 308 25.98 -7.36 28.07
C LEU A 308 26.04 -7.92 29.49
N ALA A 309 24.92 -8.36 30.07
CA ALA A 309 24.90 -9.04 31.36
C ALA A 309 25.64 -10.40 31.30
N GLY A 310 25.47 -11.16 30.22
CA GLY A 310 26.17 -12.42 29.97
C GLY A 310 27.68 -12.25 29.79
N ALA A 311 28.10 -11.22 29.05
CA ALA A 311 29.51 -10.86 28.88
C ALA A 311 30.14 -10.39 30.20
N GLY A 312 29.42 -9.63 31.02
CA GLY A 312 29.85 -9.20 32.36
C GLY A 312 30.08 -10.37 33.33
N LEU A 313 29.18 -11.36 33.32
CA LEU A 313 29.33 -12.59 34.13
C LEU A 313 30.52 -13.46 33.69
N LEU A 314 30.79 -13.56 32.39
CA LEU A 314 31.96 -14.26 31.84
C LEU A 314 33.28 -13.55 32.17
N ALA A 315 33.30 -12.21 32.16
CA ALA A 315 34.47 -11.42 32.55
C ALA A 315 34.79 -11.52 34.05
N MET A 316 33.77 -11.56 34.92
CA MET A 316 33.97 -11.76 36.36
C MET A 316 34.44 -13.18 36.71
N ARG A 317 34.02 -14.20 35.94
CA ARG A 317 34.46 -15.58 36.17
C ARG A 317 35.94 -15.80 35.82
N ARG A 318 36.47 -15.08 34.82
CA ARG A 318 37.91 -15.14 34.47
C ARG A 318 38.83 -14.43 35.49
N ARG A 319 38.32 -13.50 36.29
CA ARG A 319 39.10 -12.82 37.34
C ARG A 319 39.23 -13.57 38.66
N ARG A 320 38.48 -14.67 38.86
CA ARG A 320 38.53 -15.49 40.09
C ARG A 320 39.40 -16.75 39.98
N VAL A 321 40.09 -16.95 38.85
CA VAL A 321 40.94 -18.12 38.59
C VAL A 321 42.40 -17.68 38.27
N ALA A 322 42.81 -16.53 38.79
CA ALA A 322 44.19 -16.07 38.77
C ALA A 322 44.65 -15.79 40.21
#